data_AF-A0A9E3NVR4-F1
#
_entry.id   AF-A0A9E3NVR4-F1
#
_cell.length_a   1.000
_cell.length_b   1.000
_cell.length_c   1.000
_cell.angle_alpha   90.00
_cell.angle_beta   90.00
_cell.angle_gamma   90.00
#
_symmetry.space_group_name_H-M   'P 1'
#
loop_
_entity.id
_entity.type
_entity.pdbx_description
1 polymer ?
#
loop_
_entity_poly.entity_id
_entity_poly.type
_entity_poly.pdbx_seq_one_letter_code
_entity_poly.pdbx_strand_id
1 'polypeptide(L)'
;MKKLAFIVAAASLFAVAPIANRFGPVASAAALVWLGVLVAICASGSAQSLSVAAGAFGAFGSGVLAAVSPAAAGAIMIAAAFAERTTRVRSKTARAVHVLVALVGGALAGSLGAAFTTSSLPVLGVAIVMAAVLSALPLLVEADDPVAHALDLAAEGVSEPARSALARGAELRRSAEDVPLERDARANVKKTWQSLLRLAEARVRLERSRPRLLLRVADAPAPASTSSPTAADAVLTMLDQKLEEHVTVLSRAYTGADTVRAATVGLDDRDLKAVESMGDSLEEVSRAMVEVKASASS
;
A
#
# COMPACT_ATOMS: atom_id res chain seq x y z
N MET A 1 3.64 5.35 -14.12
CA MET A 1 4.80 6.18 -13.69
C MET A 1 5.54 5.61 -12.48
N LYS A 2 4.85 5.02 -11.49
CA LYS A 2 5.47 4.51 -10.24
C LYS A 2 6.62 3.50 -10.43
N LYS A 3 6.54 2.59 -11.42
CA LYS A 3 7.58 1.59 -11.70
C LYS A 3 8.92 2.20 -12.16
N LEU A 4 8.88 3.27 -12.96
CA LEU A 4 10.10 3.95 -13.41
C LEU A 4 10.79 4.68 -12.24
N ALA A 5 10.00 5.32 -11.37
CA ALA A 5 10.53 5.97 -10.17
C ALA A 5 11.28 4.97 -9.27
N PHE A 6 10.74 3.76 -9.10
CA PHE A 6 11.43 2.68 -8.39
C PHE A 6 12.76 2.31 -9.04
N ILE A 7 12.79 2.09 -10.36
CA ILE A 7 14.03 1.71 -11.08
C ILE A 7 15.09 2.81 -10.92
N VAL A 8 14.71 4.07 -11.02
CA VAL A 8 15.64 5.21 -10.84
C VAL A 8 16.16 5.27 -9.40
N ALA A 9 15.29 5.11 -8.39
CA ALA A 9 15.70 5.09 -6.99
C ALA A 9 16.64 3.92 -6.69
N ALA A 10 16.33 2.72 -7.18
CA ALA A 10 17.17 1.54 -7.01
C ALA A 10 18.52 1.70 -7.73
N ALA A 11 18.54 2.20 -8.96
CA ALA A 11 19.78 2.49 -9.68
C ALA A 11 20.65 3.51 -8.94
N SER A 12 20.03 4.55 -8.37
CA SER A 12 20.74 5.55 -7.55
C SER A 12 21.35 4.92 -6.29
N LEU A 13 20.61 4.04 -5.60
CA LEU A 13 21.11 3.30 -4.45
C LEU A 13 22.33 2.43 -4.82
N PHE A 14 22.23 1.62 -5.88
CA PHE A 14 23.34 0.76 -6.31
C PHE A 14 24.51 1.52 -6.94
N ALA A 15 24.30 2.73 -7.46
CA ALA A 15 25.37 3.60 -7.92
C ALA A 15 26.14 4.26 -6.76
N VAL A 16 25.44 4.69 -5.72
CA VAL A 16 26.03 5.40 -4.57
C VAL A 16 26.66 4.45 -3.56
N ALA A 17 26.07 3.27 -3.32
CA ALA A 17 26.54 2.36 -2.28
C ALA A 17 28.02 1.98 -2.37
N PRO A 18 28.60 1.65 -3.54
CA PRO A 18 30.02 1.30 -3.65
C PRO A 18 30.99 2.45 -3.29
N ILE A 19 30.55 3.69 -3.45
CA ILE A 19 31.39 4.88 -3.21
C ILE A 19 31.03 5.59 -1.89
N ALA A 20 29.99 5.15 -1.19
CA ALA A 20 29.45 5.82 -0.01
C ALA A 20 30.52 6.04 1.07
N ASN A 21 31.39 5.05 1.30
CA ASN A 21 32.46 5.12 2.30
C ASN A 21 33.46 6.27 2.07
N ARG A 22 33.52 6.84 0.86
CA ARG A 22 34.39 7.98 0.55
C ARG A 22 33.91 9.30 1.17
N PHE A 23 32.63 9.39 1.54
CA PHE A 23 32.05 10.58 2.14
C PHE A 23 32.19 10.62 3.68
N GLY A 24 32.80 9.60 4.28
CA GLY A 24 32.85 9.42 5.73
C GLY A 24 31.59 8.76 6.30
N PRO A 25 31.64 8.25 7.55
CA PRO A 25 30.61 7.38 8.10
C PRO A 25 29.24 8.06 8.29
N VAL A 26 29.22 9.34 8.64
CA VAL A 26 27.97 10.07 8.89
C VAL A 26 27.26 10.39 7.57
N ALA A 27 27.97 10.96 6.60
CA ALA A 27 27.38 11.31 5.31
C ALA A 27 26.98 10.07 4.51
N SER A 28 27.77 8.98 4.58
CA SER A 28 27.43 7.72 3.94
C SER A 28 26.18 7.09 4.53
N ALA A 29 26.05 7.05 5.86
CA ALA A 29 24.87 6.54 6.53
C ALA A 29 23.62 7.37 6.19
N ALA A 30 23.72 8.70 6.24
CA ALA A 30 22.62 9.58 5.89
C ALA A 30 22.16 9.40 4.43
N ALA A 31 23.11 9.32 3.49
CA ALA A 31 22.80 9.11 2.08
C ALA A 31 22.15 7.75 1.81
N LEU A 32 22.67 6.67 2.42
CA LEU A 32 22.12 5.32 2.25
C LEU A 32 20.73 5.17 2.88
N VAL A 33 20.50 5.75 4.06
CA VAL A 33 19.17 5.78 4.69
C VAL A 33 18.19 6.55 3.81
N TRP A 34 18.57 7.72 3.31
CA TRP A 34 17.72 8.51 2.43
C TRP A 34 17.35 7.76 1.14
N LEU A 35 18.33 7.14 0.48
CA LEU A 35 18.09 6.32 -0.71
C LEU A 35 17.25 5.08 -0.38
N GLY A 36 17.49 4.43 0.76
CA GLY A 36 16.70 3.28 1.19
C GLY A 36 15.23 3.62 1.44
N VAL A 37 14.97 4.77 2.08
CA VAL A 37 13.62 5.33 2.25
C VAL A 37 12.98 5.64 0.91
N LEU A 38 13.70 6.27 -0.03
CA LEU A 38 13.17 6.55 -1.36
C LEU A 38 12.79 5.28 -2.13
N VAL A 39 13.63 4.24 -2.08
CA VAL A 39 13.33 2.95 -2.71
C VAL A 39 12.08 2.33 -2.10
N ALA A 40 11.94 2.35 -0.77
CA ALA A 40 10.76 1.82 -0.08
C ALA A 40 9.47 2.59 -0.42
N ILE A 41 9.52 3.93 -0.44
CA ILE A 41 8.38 4.77 -0.85
C ILE A 41 7.99 4.48 -2.30
N CYS A 42 8.95 4.34 -3.20
CA CYS A 42 8.67 4.02 -4.60
C CYS A 42 8.11 2.59 -4.77
N ALA A 43 8.57 1.63 -3.96
CA ALA A 43 8.08 0.25 -3.97
C ALA A 43 6.63 0.15 -3.46
N SER A 44 6.31 0.90 -2.40
CA SER A 44 4.96 1.07 -1.84
C SER A 44 4.04 1.85 -2.77
N GLY A 45 4.58 2.86 -3.45
CA GLY A 45 3.80 3.84 -4.21
C GLY A 45 3.11 4.90 -3.34
N SER A 46 3.43 4.95 -2.04
CA SER A 46 2.92 5.94 -1.08
C SER A 46 3.95 6.27 0.01
N ALA A 47 3.93 7.50 0.53
CA ALA A 47 4.80 7.92 1.62
C ALA A 47 4.13 7.64 2.98
N GLN A 48 4.21 6.40 3.44
CA GLN A 48 3.68 5.97 4.74
C GLN A 48 4.79 5.72 5.76
N SER A 49 4.48 5.85 7.05
CA SER A 49 5.42 5.61 8.16
C SER A 49 6.11 4.25 8.07
N LEU A 50 5.36 3.20 7.70
CA LEU A 50 5.90 1.86 7.49
C LEU A 50 6.93 1.81 6.36
N SER A 51 6.70 2.52 5.25
CA SER A 51 7.67 2.57 4.13
C SER A 51 8.96 3.28 4.54
N VAL A 52 8.84 4.38 5.30
CA VAL A 52 10.01 5.10 5.82
C VAL A 52 10.80 4.22 6.78
N ALA A 53 10.14 3.62 7.77
CA ALA A 53 10.78 2.74 8.74
C ALA A 53 11.44 1.53 8.05
N ALA A 54 10.76 0.90 7.10
CA ALA A 54 11.30 -0.26 6.40
C ALA A 54 12.47 0.08 5.48
N GLY A 55 12.44 1.22 4.79
CA GLY A 55 13.57 1.70 4.00
C GLY A 55 14.80 2.03 4.86
N ALA A 56 14.61 2.68 6.01
CA ALA A 56 15.68 2.94 6.97
C ALA A 56 16.25 1.65 7.57
N PHE A 57 15.39 0.70 7.95
CA PHE A 57 15.79 -0.61 8.45
C PHE A 57 16.57 -1.41 7.41
N GLY A 58 16.13 -1.39 6.15
CA GLY A 58 16.82 -2.02 5.02
C GLY A 58 18.22 -1.45 4.82
N ALA A 59 18.37 -0.12 4.85
CA ALA A 59 19.67 0.54 4.73
C ALA A 59 20.61 0.19 5.90
N PHE A 60 20.08 0.18 7.14
CA PHE A 60 20.83 -0.24 8.32
C PHE A 60 21.31 -1.70 8.22
N GLY A 61 20.38 -2.63 7.95
CA GLY A 61 20.70 -4.05 7.81
C GLY A 61 21.69 -4.30 6.68
N SER A 62 21.55 -3.59 5.55
CA SER A 62 22.50 -3.65 4.45
C SER A 62 23.88 -3.17 4.86
N GLY A 63 23.98 -2.07 5.60
CA GLY A 63 25.24 -1.54 6.09
C GLY A 63 25.97 -2.53 7.03
N VAL A 64 25.23 -3.18 7.92
CA VAL A 64 25.78 -4.21 8.84
C VAL A 64 26.27 -5.44 8.06
N LEU A 65 25.51 -5.90 7.07
CA LEU A 65 25.81 -7.14 6.34
C LEU A 65 26.80 -6.97 5.19
N ALA A 66 27.00 -5.76 4.66
CA ALA A 66 27.78 -5.53 3.44
C ALA A 66 29.24 -6.01 3.54
N ALA A 67 29.85 -5.92 4.72
CA ALA A 67 31.22 -6.38 4.93
C ALA A 67 31.35 -7.92 4.96
N VAL A 68 30.27 -8.63 5.26
CA VAL A 68 30.26 -10.10 5.40
C VAL A 68 29.72 -10.77 4.14
N SER A 69 28.63 -10.23 3.59
CA SER A 69 27.96 -10.79 2.41
C SER A 69 27.20 -9.70 1.66
N PRO A 70 27.70 -9.25 0.50
CA PRO A 70 26.99 -8.32 -0.38
C PRO A 70 25.63 -8.87 -0.82
N ALA A 71 25.50 -10.19 -0.97
CA ALA A 71 24.24 -10.85 -1.25
C ALA A 71 23.24 -10.65 -0.11
N ALA A 72 23.64 -10.92 1.14
CA ALA A 72 22.75 -10.73 2.29
C ALA A 72 22.37 -9.25 2.48
N ALA A 73 23.31 -8.33 2.24
CA ALA A 73 23.07 -6.90 2.29
C ALA A 73 22.03 -6.43 1.26
N GLY A 74 22.17 -6.86 -0.01
CA GLY A 74 21.18 -6.58 -1.04
C GLY A 74 19.82 -7.22 -0.75
N ALA A 75 19.81 -8.46 -0.23
CA ALA A 75 18.59 -9.17 0.13
C ALA A 75 17.78 -8.43 1.19
N ILE A 76 18.41 -8.03 2.30
CA ILE A 76 17.71 -7.34 3.40
C ILE A 76 17.24 -5.95 2.97
N MET A 77 18.05 -5.23 2.17
CA MET A 77 17.70 -3.91 1.65
C MET A 77 16.41 -3.97 0.83
N ILE A 78 16.36 -4.87 -0.16
CA ILE A 78 15.20 -4.99 -1.06
C ILE A 78 14.00 -5.61 -0.34
N ALA A 79 14.19 -6.66 0.47
CA ALA A 79 13.09 -7.25 1.23
C ALA A 79 12.43 -6.24 2.18
N ALA A 80 13.23 -5.42 2.88
CA ALA A 80 12.70 -4.37 3.74
C ALA A 80 12.01 -3.26 2.93
N ALA A 81 12.58 -2.81 1.80
CA ALA A 81 11.92 -1.81 0.95
C ALA A 81 10.54 -2.26 0.44
N PHE A 82 10.35 -3.57 0.27
CA PHE A 82 9.08 -4.17 -0.14
C PHE A 82 8.17 -4.58 1.02
N ALA A 83 8.54 -4.34 2.28
CA ALA A 83 7.77 -4.80 3.45
C ALA A 83 6.35 -4.25 3.44
N GLU A 84 6.17 -2.95 3.18
CA GLU A 84 4.85 -2.32 3.10
C GLU A 84 4.01 -2.93 1.97
N ARG A 85 4.57 -3.07 0.76
CA ARG A 85 3.87 -3.70 -0.36
C ARG A 85 3.48 -5.15 -0.05
N THR A 86 4.33 -5.86 0.69
CA THR A 86 4.13 -7.26 1.08
C THR A 86 2.93 -7.42 2.01
N THR A 87 2.63 -6.43 2.87
CA THR A 87 1.44 -6.50 3.75
C THR A 87 0.14 -6.43 2.97
N ARG A 88 0.14 -5.82 1.78
CA ARG A 88 -1.02 -5.75 0.87
C ARG A 88 -1.26 -7.07 0.13
N VAL A 89 -0.27 -7.96 0.05
CA VAL A 89 -0.38 -9.26 -0.63
C VAL A 89 -1.37 -10.15 0.14
N ARG A 90 -2.47 -10.49 -0.52
CA ARG A 90 -3.62 -11.18 0.09
C ARG A 90 -3.33 -12.62 0.53
N SER A 91 -2.80 -13.46 -0.36
CA SER A 91 -2.62 -14.87 -0.01
C SER A 91 -1.32 -15.10 0.73
N LYS A 92 -1.32 -15.96 1.75
CA LYS A 92 -0.10 -16.34 2.50
C LYS A 92 0.98 -16.86 1.57
N THR A 93 0.60 -17.68 0.59
CA THR A 93 1.51 -18.23 -0.42
C THR A 93 2.08 -17.12 -1.31
N ALA A 94 1.24 -16.21 -1.80
CA ALA A 94 1.71 -15.08 -2.61
C ALA A 94 2.61 -14.14 -1.81
N ARG A 95 2.33 -13.95 -0.51
CA ARG A 95 3.15 -13.17 0.40
C ARG A 95 4.52 -13.82 0.60
N ALA A 96 4.55 -15.13 0.84
CA ALA A 96 5.79 -15.89 0.93
C ALA A 96 6.60 -15.81 -0.37
N VAL A 97 5.93 -15.95 -1.53
CA VAL A 97 6.56 -15.77 -2.85
C VAL A 97 7.09 -14.35 -3.03
N HIS A 98 6.33 -13.33 -2.64
CA HIS A 98 6.76 -11.93 -2.74
C HIS A 98 8.02 -11.67 -1.90
N VAL A 99 8.04 -12.15 -0.65
CA VAL A 99 9.22 -12.06 0.23
C VAL A 99 10.40 -12.83 -0.35
N LEU A 100 10.19 -14.06 -0.82
CA LEU A 100 11.24 -14.88 -1.41
C LEU A 100 11.85 -14.21 -2.65
N VAL A 101 11.01 -13.70 -3.56
CA VAL A 101 11.44 -12.98 -4.76
C VAL A 101 12.18 -11.69 -4.39
N ALA A 102 11.77 -10.98 -3.34
CA ALA A 102 12.47 -9.79 -2.86
C ALA A 102 13.85 -10.12 -2.29
N LEU A 103 13.96 -11.19 -1.50
CA LEU A 103 15.23 -11.67 -0.97
C LEU A 103 16.17 -12.13 -2.10
N VAL A 104 15.68 -12.94 -3.04
CA VAL A 104 16.49 -13.46 -4.16
C VAL A 104 16.90 -12.31 -5.10
N GLY A 105 15.96 -11.45 -5.51
CA GLY A 105 16.25 -10.31 -6.36
C GLY A 105 17.24 -9.34 -5.74
N GLY A 106 17.08 -9.05 -4.44
CA GLY A 106 18.02 -8.27 -3.66
C GLY A 106 19.39 -8.93 -3.54
N ALA A 107 19.46 -10.23 -3.29
CA ALA A 107 20.71 -10.97 -3.18
C ALA A 107 21.51 -10.93 -4.49
N LEU A 108 20.84 -11.16 -5.61
CA LEU A 108 21.45 -11.08 -6.94
C LEU A 108 21.90 -9.65 -7.25
N ALA A 109 21.09 -8.64 -6.95
CA ALA A 109 21.43 -7.23 -7.14
C ALA A 109 22.65 -6.81 -6.30
N GLY A 110 22.71 -7.20 -5.03
CA GLY A 110 23.84 -6.94 -4.14
C GLY A 110 25.12 -7.64 -4.58
N SER A 111 25.02 -8.90 -5.01
CA SER A 111 26.15 -9.67 -5.54
C SER A 111 26.69 -9.06 -6.82
N LEU A 112 25.80 -8.66 -7.73
CA LEU A 112 26.16 -8.02 -8.99
C LEU A 112 26.82 -6.65 -8.77
N GLY A 113 26.26 -5.85 -7.86
CA GLY A 113 26.81 -4.55 -7.49
C GLY A 113 28.24 -4.68 -6.96
N ALA A 114 28.50 -5.67 -6.10
CA ALA A 114 29.83 -5.92 -5.55
C ALA A 114 30.84 -6.44 -6.59
N ALA A 115 30.43 -7.40 -7.44
CA ALA A 115 31.30 -8.07 -8.40
C ALA A 115 31.91 -7.12 -9.45
N PHE A 116 31.20 -6.02 -9.79
CA PHE A 116 31.61 -5.09 -10.84
C PHE A 116 32.11 -3.73 -10.32
N THR A 117 32.34 -3.58 -9.01
CA THR A 117 32.79 -2.30 -8.41
C THR A 117 34.12 -1.78 -8.94
N THR A 118 35.02 -2.66 -9.37
CA THR A 118 36.36 -2.34 -9.90
C THR A 118 36.42 -2.35 -11.43
N SER A 119 35.29 -2.58 -12.09
CA SER A 119 35.22 -2.62 -13.55
C SER A 119 35.26 -1.22 -14.18
N SER A 120 35.44 -1.17 -15.50
CA SER A 120 35.34 0.08 -16.25
C SER A 120 33.97 0.75 -16.07
N LEU A 121 33.91 2.09 -16.16
CA LEU A 121 32.67 2.85 -15.96
C LEU A 121 31.48 2.35 -16.81
N PRO A 122 31.64 1.99 -18.10
CA PRO A 122 30.53 1.44 -18.89
C PRO A 122 29.99 0.13 -18.31
N VAL A 123 30.88 -0.78 -17.89
CA VAL A 123 30.49 -2.08 -17.33
C VAL A 123 29.80 -1.91 -15.97
N LEU A 124 30.33 -1.03 -15.12
CA LEU A 124 29.69 -0.67 -13.85
C LEU A 124 28.29 -0.07 -14.08
N GLY A 125 28.14 0.81 -15.07
CA GLY A 125 26.83 1.36 -15.45
C GLY A 125 25.81 0.29 -15.82
N VAL A 126 26.20 -0.69 -16.65
CA VAL A 126 25.33 -1.84 -16.99
C VAL A 126 25.00 -2.68 -15.76
N ALA A 127 25.98 -2.96 -14.89
CA ALA A 127 25.76 -3.71 -13.66
C ALA A 127 24.76 -3.01 -12.72
N ILE A 128 24.83 -1.69 -12.59
CA ILE A 128 23.88 -0.88 -11.81
C ILE A 128 22.46 -1.00 -12.38
N VAL A 129 22.30 -0.88 -13.70
CA VAL A 129 20.99 -1.01 -14.36
C VAL A 129 20.42 -2.41 -14.15
N MET A 130 21.24 -3.45 -14.32
CA MET A 130 20.82 -4.83 -14.08
C MET A 130 20.47 -5.08 -12.61
N ALA A 131 21.23 -4.55 -11.66
CA ALA A 131 20.92 -4.63 -10.23
C ALA A 131 19.57 -3.95 -9.91
N ALA A 132 19.30 -2.78 -10.50
CA ALA A 132 18.02 -2.11 -10.36
C ALA A 132 16.86 -2.95 -10.94
N VAL A 133 17.04 -3.58 -12.11
CA VAL A 133 16.04 -4.48 -12.71
C VAL A 133 15.79 -5.71 -11.83
N LEU A 134 16.84 -6.34 -11.30
CA LEU A 134 16.73 -7.48 -10.38
C LEU A 134 16.01 -7.09 -9.08
N SER A 135 16.27 -5.90 -8.56
CA SER A 135 15.57 -5.39 -7.38
C SER A 135 14.08 -5.12 -7.64
N ALA A 136 13.68 -4.98 -8.90
CA ALA A 136 12.29 -4.74 -9.31
C ALA A 136 11.47 -6.04 -9.47
N LEU A 137 12.08 -7.23 -9.36
CA LEU A 137 11.39 -8.51 -9.50
C LEU A 137 10.13 -8.65 -8.63
N PRO A 138 10.08 -8.18 -7.37
CA PRO A 138 8.86 -8.26 -6.55
C PRO A 138 7.67 -7.49 -7.15
N LEU A 139 7.91 -6.51 -8.03
CA LEU A 139 6.84 -5.79 -8.74
C LEU A 139 6.10 -6.67 -9.76
N LEU A 140 6.65 -7.83 -10.11
CA LEU A 140 5.98 -8.83 -10.97
C LEU A 140 4.97 -9.66 -10.19
N VAL A 141 5.08 -9.71 -8.87
CA VAL A 141 4.10 -10.37 -8.01
C VAL A 141 2.96 -9.38 -7.78
N GLU A 142 1.76 -9.75 -8.20
CA GLU A 142 0.55 -8.95 -8.00
C GLU A 142 0.27 -8.83 -6.50
N ALA A 143 0.59 -7.67 -5.96
CA ALA A 143 0.49 -7.41 -4.53
C ALA A 143 -0.87 -6.88 -4.09
N ASP A 144 -1.71 -6.43 -5.03
CA ASP A 144 -3.01 -5.82 -4.71
C ASP A 144 -4.14 -6.59 -5.39
N ASP A 145 -5.33 -6.55 -4.79
CA ASP A 145 -6.51 -7.15 -5.38
C ASP A 145 -6.87 -6.38 -6.67
N PRO A 146 -7.11 -7.06 -7.80
CA PRO A 146 -7.32 -6.38 -9.08
C PRO A 146 -8.56 -5.48 -9.06
N VAL A 147 -9.56 -5.79 -8.22
CA VAL A 147 -10.75 -4.95 -8.05
C VAL A 147 -10.38 -3.69 -7.26
N ALA A 148 -9.65 -3.83 -6.14
CA ALA A 148 -9.19 -2.67 -5.36
C ALA A 148 -8.32 -1.74 -6.21
N HIS A 149 -7.39 -2.30 -6.99
CA HIS A 149 -6.53 -1.53 -7.88
C HIS A 149 -7.31 -0.79 -8.97
N ALA A 150 -8.31 -1.46 -9.59
CA ALA A 150 -9.15 -0.83 -10.60
C ALA A 150 -9.99 0.33 -10.02
N LEU A 151 -10.45 0.21 -8.78
CA LEU A 151 -11.19 1.28 -8.10
C LEU A 151 -10.29 2.48 -7.77
N ASP A 152 -9.05 2.27 -7.30
CA ASP A 152 -8.08 3.35 -7.09
C ASP A 152 -7.76 4.10 -8.39
N LEU A 153 -7.51 3.36 -9.48
CA LEU A 153 -7.27 3.96 -10.80
C LEU A 153 -8.49 4.76 -11.30
N ALA A 154 -9.70 4.28 -11.02
CA ALA A 154 -10.91 5.02 -11.34
C ALA A 154 -11.05 6.29 -10.49
N ALA A 155 -10.70 6.23 -9.20
CA ALA A 155 -10.74 7.36 -8.27
C ALA A 155 -9.79 8.51 -8.70
N GLU A 156 -8.59 8.18 -9.21
CA GLU A 156 -7.64 9.16 -9.78
C GLU A 156 -8.24 9.92 -10.98
N GLY A 157 -9.17 9.30 -11.71
CA GLY A 157 -9.77 9.83 -12.94
C GLY A 157 -11.08 10.59 -12.76
N VAL A 158 -11.58 10.76 -11.54
CA VAL A 158 -12.88 11.40 -11.27
C VAL A 158 -12.77 12.50 -10.20
N SER A 159 -13.74 13.40 -10.19
CA SER A 159 -13.90 14.43 -9.17
C SER A 159 -14.63 13.90 -7.93
N GLU A 160 -14.62 14.67 -6.85
CA GLU A 160 -15.53 14.43 -5.72
C GLU A 160 -16.99 14.63 -6.15
N PRO A 161 -17.96 13.91 -5.53
CA PRO A 161 -17.82 12.97 -4.40
C PRO A 161 -17.43 11.52 -4.78
N ALA A 162 -17.49 11.16 -6.06
CA ALA A 162 -17.23 9.79 -6.52
C ALA A 162 -15.84 9.27 -6.14
N ARG A 163 -14.83 10.14 -6.16
CA ARG A 163 -13.44 9.80 -5.78
C ARG A 163 -13.39 9.20 -4.38
N SER A 164 -14.01 9.85 -3.38
CA SER A 164 -14.03 9.34 -1.99
C SER A 164 -14.76 8.00 -1.85
N ALA A 165 -15.88 7.80 -2.57
CA ALA A 165 -16.62 6.54 -2.56
C ALA A 165 -15.80 5.38 -3.14
N LEU A 166 -15.13 5.61 -4.28
CA LEU A 166 -14.26 4.63 -4.92
C LEU A 166 -13.04 4.28 -4.07
N ALA A 167 -12.41 5.28 -3.44
CA ALA A 167 -11.30 5.07 -2.52
C ALA A 167 -11.72 4.21 -1.30
N ARG A 168 -12.88 4.51 -0.69
CA ARG A 168 -13.45 3.68 0.37
C ARG A 168 -13.79 2.27 -0.11
N GLY A 169 -14.31 2.12 -1.34
CA GLY A 169 -14.56 0.82 -1.95
C GLY A 169 -13.29 -0.01 -2.14
N ALA A 170 -12.19 0.63 -2.56
CA ALA A 170 -10.89 -0.02 -2.70
C ALA A 170 -10.32 -0.46 -1.35
N GLU A 171 -10.42 0.40 -0.32
CA GLU A 171 -10.04 0.08 1.05
C GLU A 171 -10.87 -1.08 1.62
N LEU A 172 -12.20 -1.03 1.45
CA LEU A 172 -13.09 -2.12 1.85
C LEU A 172 -12.73 -3.44 1.17
N ARG A 173 -12.35 -3.41 -0.12
CA ARG A 173 -11.93 -4.61 -0.83
C ARG A 173 -10.65 -5.21 -0.26
N ARG A 174 -9.74 -4.38 0.22
CA ARG A 174 -8.49 -4.81 0.87
C ARG A 174 -8.73 -5.36 2.28
N SER A 175 -9.65 -4.78 3.04
CA SER A 175 -9.97 -5.24 4.40
C SER A 175 -10.88 -6.46 4.44
N ALA A 176 -11.63 -6.75 3.37
CA ALA A 176 -12.57 -7.87 3.25
C ALA A 176 -11.90 -9.27 3.16
N GLU A 177 -10.76 -9.47 3.82
CA GLU A 177 -9.99 -10.71 3.83
C GLU A 177 -10.86 -11.92 4.22
N ASP A 178 -10.86 -12.94 3.34
CA ASP A 178 -11.28 -14.33 3.57
C ASP A 178 -12.40 -14.58 4.58
N VAL A 179 -13.38 -13.68 4.63
CA VAL A 179 -14.59 -13.87 5.42
C VAL A 179 -15.33 -15.03 4.78
N PRO A 180 -15.54 -16.15 5.50
CA PRO A 180 -16.22 -17.30 4.95
C PRO A 180 -17.69 -16.95 4.71
N LEU A 181 -17.97 -16.36 3.56
CA LEU A 181 -19.33 -16.09 3.12
C LEU A 181 -19.97 -17.40 2.65
N GLU A 182 -21.23 -17.60 3.01
CA GLU A 182 -22.08 -18.62 2.41
C GLU A 182 -22.08 -18.51 0.89
N ARG A 183 -22.34 -19.62 0.20
CA ARG A 183 -22.20 -19.72 -1.26
C ARG A 183 -23.04 -18.66 -1.99
N ASP A 184 -24.26 -18.42 -1.54
CA ASP A 184 -25.19 -17.47 -2.16
C ASP A 184 -24.81 -16.02 -1.84
N ALA A 185 -24.45 -15.71 -0.59
CA ALA A 185 -23.93 -14.41 -0.19
C ALA A 185 -22.67 -14.04 -0.98
N ARG A 186 -21.76 -15.00 -1.17
CA ARG A 186 -20.54 -14.84 -1.97
C ARG A 186 -20.84 -14.53 -3.43
N ALA A 187 -21.82 -15.21 -4.03
CA ALA A 187 -22.24 -14.97 -5.41
C ALA A 187 -22.81 -13.54 -5.57
N ASN A 188 -23.62 -13.11 -4.61
CA ASN A 188 -24.20 -11.76 -4.61
C ASN A 188 -23.13 -10.69 -4.41
N VAL A 189 -22.23 -10.85 -3.44
CA VAL A 189 -21.08 -9.94 -3.22
C VAL A 189 -20.22 -9.84 -4.48
N LYS A 190 -19.94 -10.95 -5.16
CA LYS A 190 -19.21 -10.95 -6.43
C LYS A 190 -19.92 -10.13 -7.51
N LYS A 191 -21.25 -10.30 -7.66
CA LYS A 191 -22.05 -9.49 -8.61
C LYS A 191 -22.02 -8.01 -8.26
N THR A 192 -22.12 -7.66 -6.97
CA THR A 192 -22.07 -6.27 -6.51
C THR A 192 -20.72 -5.62 -6.80
N TRP A 193 -19.60 -6.31 -6.57
CA TRP A 193 -18.27 -5.83 -6.96
C TRP A 193 -18.14 -5.62 -8.48
N GLN A 194 -18.67 -6.52 -9.30
CA GLN A 194 -18.67 -6.36 -10.75
C GLN A 194 -19.53 -5.18 -11.21
N SER A 195 -20.69 -4.96 -10.57
CA SER A 195 -21.54 -3.80 -10.82
C SER A 195 -20.81 -2.50 -10.48
N LEU A 196 -20.16 -2.44 -9.31
CA LEU A 196 -19.38 -1.28 -8.88
C LEU A 196 -18.27 -0.93 -9.88
N LEU A 197 -17.54 -1.92 -10.40
CA LEU A 197 -16.51 -1.69 -11.42
C LEU A 197 -17.08 -1.12 -12.72
N ARG A 198 -18.24 -1.61 -13.18
CA ARG A 198 -18.91 -1.08 -14.38
C ARG A 198 -19.37 0.36 -14.18
N LEU A 199 -19.91 0.68 -13.00
CA LEU A 199 -20.31 2.05 -12.65
C LEU A 199 -19.09 2.99 -12.59
N ALA A 200 -17.98 2.54 -11.98
CA ALA A 200 -16.74 3.30 -11.90
C ALA A 200 -16.17 3.59 -13.30
N GLU A 201 -16.16 2.58 -14.18
CA GLU A 201 -15.71 2.75 -15.56
C GLU A 201 -16.61 3.73 -16.34
N ALA A 202 -17.94 3.60 -16.22
CA ALA A 202 -18.88 4.52 -16.84
C ALA A 202 -18.66 5.96 -16.36
N ARG A 203 -18.44 6.16 -15.07
CA ARG A 203 -18.17 7.47 -14.45
C ARG A 203 -16.88 8.11 -14.97
N VAL A 204 -15.79 7.34 -15.09
CA VAL A 204 -14.52 7.81 -15.68
C VAL A 204 -14.68 8.16 -17.16
N ARG A 205 -15.39 7.33 -17.94
CA ARG A 205 -15.65 7.60 -19.36
C ARG A 205 -16.44 8.89 -19.55
N LEU A 206 -17.42 9.16 -18.69
CA LEU A 206 -18.23 10.37 -18.75
C LEU A 206 -17.43 11.62 -18.37
N GLU A 207 -16.60 11.54 -17.33
CA GLU A 207 -15.70 12.64 -16.92
C GLU A 207 -14.74 13.03 -18.06
N ARG A 208 -14.14 12.04 -18.72
CA ARG A 208 -13.25 12.27 -19.88
C ARG A 208 -13.97 12.86 -21.09
N SER A 209 -15.28 12.64 -21.22
CA SER A 209 -16.08 13.11 -22.34
C SER A 209 -16.61 14.54 -22.15
N ARG A 210 -16.66 15.03 -20.91
CA ARG A 210 -17.16 16.37 -20.54
C ARG A 210 -16.46 17.53 -21.25
N PRO A 211 -15.11 17.57 -21.38
CA PRO A 211 -14.43 18.68 -22.05
C PRO A 211 -14.85 18.82 -23.52
N ARG A 212 -15.16 17.71 -24.20
CA ARG A 212 -15.59 17.70 -25.61
C ARG A 212 -17.02 18.19 -25.79
N LEU A 213 -17.89 17.95 -24.81
CA LEU A 213 -19.27 18.41 -24.84
C LEU A 213 -19.36 19.91 -24.59
N LEU A 214 -18.56 20.46 -23.68
CA LEU A 214 -18.51 21.90 -23.43
C LEU A 214 -17.99 22.68 -24.65
N LEU A 215 -17.02 22.14 -25.38
CA LEU A 215 -16.54 22.70 -26.65
C LEU A 215 -17.62 22.74 -27.74
N ARG A 216 -18.43 21.67 -27.88
CA ARG A 216 -19.53 21.65 -28.86
C ARG A 216 -20.68 22.61 -28.52
N VAL A 217 -20.92 22.86 -27.24
CA VAL A 217 -21.98 23.79 -26.79
C VAL A 217 -21.53 25.24 -26.98
N ALA A 218 -20.24 25.54 -26.88
CA ALA A 218 -19.69 26.88 -27.11
C ALA A 218 -19.83 27.36 -28.58
N ASP A 219 -19.91 26.44 -29.55
CA ASP A 219 -20.13 26.75 -30.97
C ASP A 219 -21.62 27.00 -31.32
N ALA A 220 -22.54 26.84 -30.37
CA ALA A 220 -23.96 27.13 -30.57
C ALA A 220 -24.29 28.60 -30.20
N PRO A 221 -25.11 29.32 -30.99
CA PRO A 221 -25.46 30.72 -30.71
C PRO A 221 -26.17 30.83 -29.36
N ALA A 222 -25.61 31.68 -28.49
CA ALA A 222 -25.90 31.74 -27.06
C ALA A 222 -27.36 32.11 -26.72
N PRO A 223 -28.08 31.27 -25.96
CA PRO A 223 -29.18 31.73 -25.13
C PRO A 223 -28.68 32.18 -23.74
N ALA A 224 -29.35 33.18 -23.20
CA ALA A 224 -29.01 33.86 -21.96
C ALA A 224 -28.97 32.96 -20.72
N SER A 225 -28.11 33.36 -19.79
CA SER A 225 -27.76 32.77 -18.52
C SER A 225 -28.93 32.44 -17.59
N THR A 226 -29.22 31.15 -17.42
CA THR A 226 -29.68 30.55 -16.15
C THR A 226 -29.10 29.13 -16.07
N SER A 227 -28.22 28.89 -15.11
CA SER A 227 -27.50 27.64 -14.88
C SER A 227 -28.43 26.53 -14.36
N SER A 228 -29.31 26.03 -15.22
CA SER A 228 -30.09 24.83 -14.91
C SER A 228 -29.17 23.60 -14.97
N PRO A 229 -29.26 22.67 -14.01
CA PRO A 229 -28.47 21.45 -14.04
C PRO A 229 -28.72 20.70 -15.35
N THR A 230 -27.65 20.39 -16.07
CA THR A 230 -27.78 19.70 -17.35
C THR A 230 -28.20 18.25 -17.11
N ALA A 231 -28.79 17.59 -18.12
CA ALA A 231 -29.08 16.16 -18.04
C ALA A 231 -27.82 15.33 -17.73
N ALA A 232 -26.65 15.79 -18.18
CA ALA A 232 -25.37 15.17 -17.85
C ALA A 232 -25.01 15.30 -16.36
N ASP A 233 -25.26 16.45 -15.75
CA ASP A 233 -25.03 16.64 -14.31
C ASP A 233 -25.98 15.76 -13.48
N ALA A 234 -27.24 15.60 -13.91
CA ALA A 234 -28.19 14.68 -13.25
C ALA A 234 -27.73 13.21 -13.32
N VAL A 235 -27.21 12.76 -14.47
CA VAL A 235 -26.65 11.41 -14.63
C VAL A 235 -25.41 11.22 -13.75
N LEU A 236 -24.55 12.24 -13.64
CA LEU A 236 -23.39 12.21 -12.75
C LEU A 236 -23.81 12.04 -11.29
N THR A 237 -24.76 12.85 -10.82
CA THR A 237 -25.28 12.74 -9.45
C THR A 237 -25.90 11.35 -9.20
N MET A 238 -26.64 10.80 -10.16
CA MET A 238 -27.20 9.45 -10.05
C MET A 238 -26.10 8.38 -9.97
N LEU A 239 -25.05 8.47 -10.79
CA LEU A 239 -23.92 7.54 -10.74
C LEU A 239 -23.18 7.63 -9.42
N ASP A 240 -22.92 8.84 -8.92
CA ASP A 240 -22.24 9.07 -7.65
C ASP A 240 -23.05 8.47 -6.49
N GLN A 241 -24.37 8.68 -6.47
CA GLN A 241 -25.27 8.05 -5.49
C GLN A 241 -25.25 6.53 -5.59
N LYS A 242 -25.26 5.97 -6.80
CA LYS A 242 -25.23 4.51 -7.02
C LYS A 242 -23.91 3.88 -6.60
N LEU A 243 -22.78 4.55 -6.84
CA LEU A 243 -21.47 4.12 -6.36
C LEU A 243 -21.47 4.04 -4.83
N GLU A 244 -21.94 5.10 -4.17
CA GLU A 244 -22.03 5.15 -2.70
C GLU A 244 -22.92 4.05 -2.13
N GLU A 245 -24.09 3.83 -2.74
CA GLU A 245 -25.03 2.78 -2.34
C GLU A 245 -24.38 1.40 -2.40
N HIS A 246 -23.67 1.09 -3.49
CA HIS A 246 -23.00 -0.21 -3.66
C HIS A 246 -21.87 -0.41 -2.63
N VAL A 247 -21.07 0.62 -2.36
CA VAL A 247 -20.01 0.57 -1.34
C VAL A 247 -20.62 0.37 0.05
N THR A 248 -21.72 1.06 0.36
CA THR A 248 -22.44 0.90 1.64
C THR A 248 -23.04 -0.49 1.81
N VAL A 249 -23.66 -1.04 0.75
CA VAL A 249 -24.21 -2.41 0.77
C VAL A 249 -23.11 -3.44 0.99
N LEU A 250 -21.98 -3.30 0.30
CA LEU A 250 -20.82 -4.17 0.49
C LEU A 250 -20.28 -4.07 1.91
N SER A 251 -20.13 -2.85 2.44
CA SER A 251 -19.65 -2.63 3.80
C SER A 251 -20.54 -3.34 4.82
N ARG A 252 -21.87 -3.17 4.72
CA ARG A 252 -22.83 -3.85 5.61
C ARG A 252 -22.76 -5.37 5.49
N ALA A 253 -22.62 -5.90 4.27
CA ALA A 253 -22.51 -7.34 4.05
C ALA A 253 -21.27 -7.94 4.72
N TYR A 254 -20.12 -7.25 4.64
CA TYR A 254 -18.90 -7.70 5.31
C TYR A 254 -19.00 -7.55 6.83
N THR A 255 -19.51 -6.43 7.34
CA THR A 255 -19.73 -6.26 8.78
C THR A 255 -20.66 -7.34 9.34
N GLY A 256 -21.76 -7.66 8.65
CA GLY A 256 -22.68 -8.72 9.08
C GLY A 256 -22.03 -10.11 9.06
N ALA A 257 -21.18 -10.38 8.08
CA ALA A 257 -20.44 -11.63 8.03
C ALA A 257 -19.37 -11.73 9.13
N ASP A 258 -18.72 -10.62 9.48
CA ASP A 258 -17.78 -10.55 10.60
C ASP A 258 -18.49 -10.71 11.94
N THR A 259 -19.69 -10.15 12.14
CA THR A 259 -20.46 -10.37 13.38
C THR A 259 -20.88 -11.83 13.53
N VAL A 260 -21.32 -12.47 12.44
CA VAL A 260 -21.64 -13.91 12.45
C VAL A 260 -20.38 -14.73 12.75
N ARG A 261 -19.25 -14.38 12.12
CA ARG A 261 -17.97 -15.04 12.38
C ARG A 261 -17.56 -14.90 13.85
N ALA A 262 -17.62 -13.69 14.41
CA ALA A 262 -17.30 -13.42 15.81
C ALA A 262 -18.18 -14.26 16.76
N ALA A 263 -19.47 -14.39 16.45
CA ALA A 263 -20.38 -15.26 17.19
C ALA A 263 -20.02 -16.75 17.05
N THR A 264 -19.66 -17.22 15.85
CA THR A 264 -19.31 -18.65 15.61
C THR A 264 -17.95 -19.06 16.14
N VAL A 265 -16.95 -18.17 16.10
CA VAL A 265 -15.61 -18.42 16.63
C VAL A 265 -15.66 -18.48 18.15
N GLY A 266 -16.71 -17.94 18.77
CA GLY A 266 -16.78 -17.80 20.21
C GLY A 266 -15.58 -16.98 20.64
N LEU A 267 -15.54 -15.69 20.28
CA LEU A 267 -14.85 -14.71 21.12
C LEU A 267 -15.57 -14.79 22.47
N ASP A 268 -15.13 -15.78 23.24
CA ASP A 268 -15.80 -16.27 24.42
C ASP A 268 -15.80 -15.08 25.36
N ASP A 269 -16.96 -14.67 25.85
CA ASP A 269 -17.12 -13.65 26.88
C ASP A 269 -16.15 -13.91 28.05
N ARG A 270 -15.65 -15.14 28.22
CA ARG A 270 -14.62 -15.54 29.16
C ARG A 270 -13.24 -14.96 28.90
N ASP A 271 -12.76 -14.91 27.65
CA ASP A 271 -11.44 -14.34 27.33
C ASP A 271 -11.48 -12.81 27.43
N LEU A 272 -12.60 -12.20 27.00
CA LEU A 272 -12.81 -10.77 27.18
C LEU A 272 -12.98 -10.40 28.68
N LYS A 273 -13.77 -11.16 29.45
CA LYS A 273 -13.88 -10.98 30.91
C LYS A 273 -12.57 -11.28 31.64
N ALA A 274 -11.75 -12.21 31.17
CA ALA A 274 -10.44 -12.47 31.77
C ALA A 274 -9.50 -11.28 31.56
N VAL A 275 -9.50 -10.69 30.36
CA VAL A 275 -8.73 -9.47 30.06
C VAL A 275 -9.27 -8.26 30.84
N GLU A 276 -10.58 -8.08 30.93
CA GLU A 276 -11.21 -7.03 31.76
C GLU A 276 -10.88 -7.21 33.25
N SER A 277 -10.99 -8.43 33.79
CA SER A 277 -10.62 -8.71 35.19
C SER A 277 -9.13 -8.52 35.47
N MET A 278 -8.27 -8.78 34.47
CA MET A 278 -6.84 -8.48 34.58
C MET A 278 -6.60 -6.97 34.59
N GLY A 279 -7.36 -6.19 33.82
CA GLY A 279 -7.35 -4.73 33.86
C GLY A 279 -7.76 -4.18 35.23
N ASP A 280 -8.87 -4.67 35.79
CA ASP A 280 -9.37 -4.28 37.11
C ASP A 280 -8.35 -4.61 38.22
N SER A 281 -7.70 -5.78 38.12
CA SER A 281 -6.65 -6.19 39.06
C SER A 281 -5.41 -5.27 39.02
N LEU A 282 -5.07 -4.73 37.84
CA LEU A 282 -3.94 -3.81 37.68
C LEU A 282 -4.28 -2.41 38.22
N GLU A 283 -5.52 -1.96 38.07
CA GLU A 283 -5.99 -0.71 38.70
C GLU A 283 -6.02 -0.81 40.22
N GLU A 284 -6.44 -1.94 40.78
CA GLU A 284 -6.40 -2.19 42.24
C GLU A 284 -4.96 -2.20 42.76
N VAL A 285 -4.04 -2.88 42.06
CA VAL A 285 -2.61 -2.88 42.42
C VAL A 285 -2.01 -1.48 42.32
N SER A 286 -2.36 -0.70 41.29
CA SER A 286 -1.93 0.69 41.14
C SER A 286 -2.45 1.56 42.30
N ARG A 287 -3.72 1.40 42.69
CA ARG A 287 -4.32 2.15 43.81
C ARG A 287 -3.65 1.79 45.15
N ALA A 288 -3.42 0.51 45.41
CA ALA A 288 -2.73 0.05 46.61
C ALA A 288 -1.29 0.60 46.70
N MET A 289 -0.56 0.66 45.59
CA MET A 289 0.79 1.25 45.57
C MET A 289 0.78 2.77 45.87
N VAL A 290 -0.24 3.49 45.42
CA VAL A 290 -0.40 4.93 45.71
C VAL A 290 -0.71 5.15 47.19
N GLU A 291 -1.56 4.34 47.80
CA GLU A 291 -1.91 4.43 49.24
C GLU A 291 -0.73 4.08 50.17
N VAL A 292 0.08 3.06 49.81
CA VAL A 292 1.31 2.73 50.54
C VAL A 292 2.33 3.87 50.45
N LYS A 293 2.47 4.51 49.28
CA LYS A 293 3.37 5.65 49.11
C LYS A 293 2.91 6.88 49.91
N ALA A 294 1.61 7.09 50.05
CA ALA A 294 1.06 8.18 50.86
C ALA A 294 1.28 7.96 52.37
N SER A 295 1.07 6.74 52.87
CA SER A 295 1.27 6.40 54.29
C SER A 295 2.74 6.32 54.73
N ALA A 296 3.67 6.05 53.82
CA ALA A 296 5.11 6.12 54.11
C ALA A 296 5.68 7.55 54.18
N SER A 297 4.88 8.57 53.84
CA SER A 297 5.29 9.99 53.81
C SER A 297 4.74 10.84 54.97
N SER A 298 4.03 10.22 55.91
CA SER A 298 3.55 10.79 57.17
C SER A 298 4.34 10.25 58.35
#